data_AF-A0A073IS49-F1
#
_entry.id   AF-A0A073IS49-F1
#
_cell.length_a   1.000
_cell.length_b   1.000
_cell.length_c   1.000
_cell.angle_alpha   90.00
_cell.angle_beta   90.00
_cell.angle_gamma   90.00
#
_symmetry.space_group_name_H-M   'P 1'
#
loop_
_entity.id
_entity.type
_entity.pdbx_description
1 polymer ?
#
loop_
_entity_poly.entity_id
_entity_poly.type
_entity_poly.pdbx_seq_one_letter_code
_entity_poly.pdbx_strand_id
1 'polypeptide(L)'
;MTNWTKIIDDNYDDLIDALTAAQRTAIECGKIDAVKGQAFQAVNEVLLYEDGHIETIRHTGGCILGDVVEGKALSAGKYTDWTADGFLLDEEGDPESIDVDEILAGCDADIRRDVDYLRSTVEG
;
A
#
# COMPACT_ATOMS: atom_id res chain seq x y z
N MET A 1 6.95 -21.11 -17.56
CA MET A 1 7.04 -19.68 -17.21
C MET A 1 5.70 -19.07 -17.56
N THR A 2 5.06 -18.45 -16.58
CA THR A 2 3.77 -17.78 -16.72
C THR A 2 3.96 -16.44 -17.44
N ASN A 3 2.98 -16.01 -18.24
CA ASN A 3 3.02 -14.70 -18.89
C ASN A 3 2.50 -13.64 -17.90
N TRP A 4 3.41 -13.08 -17.09
CA TRP A 4 3.10 -12.09 -16.04
C TRP A 4 2.46 -10.82 -16.58
N THR A 5 2.89 -10.31 -17.74
CA THR A 5 2.28 -9.13 -18.37
C THR A 5 0.78 -9.33 -18.58
N LYS A 6 0.39 -10.50 -19.10
CA LYS A 6 -1.03 -10.81 -19.29
C LYS A 6 -1.78 -10.89 -17.97
N ILE A 7 -1.19 -11.49 -16.93
CA ILE A 7 -1.85 -11.56 -15.61
C ILE A 7 -2.03 -10.17 -15.03
N ILE A 8 -1.03 -9.30 -15.12
CA ILE A 8 -1.15 -7.91 -14.65
C ILE A 8 -2.23 -7.17 -15.43
N ASP A 9 -2.26 -7.29 -16.77
CA ASP A 9 -3.28 -6.66 -17.60
C ASP A 9 -4.70 -7.17 -17.26
N ASP A 10 -4.85 -8.48 -17.04
CA ASP A 10 -6.12 -9.11 -16.69
C ASP A 10 -6.62 -8.72 -15.27
N ASN A 11 -5.71 -8.25 -14.38
CA ASN A 11 -6.02 -7.90 -12.99
C ASN A 11 -5.69 -6.42 -12.65
N TYR A 12 -5.53 -5.54 -13.65
CA TYR A 12 -5.01 -4.18 -13.45
C TYR A 12 -5.85 -3.35 -12.47
N ASP A 13 -7.18 -3.35 -12.66
CA ASP A 13 -8.10 -2.61 -11.79
C ASP A 13 -8.16 -3.24 -10.38
N ASP A 14 -8.15 -4.57 -10.29
CA ASP A 14 -8.13 -5.27 -9.00
C ASP A 14 -6.85 -4.99 -8.18
N LEU A 15 -5.71 -4.81 -8.86
CA LEU A 15 -4.46 -4.37 -8.24
C LEU A 15 -4.57 -2.95 -7.70
N ILE A 16 -5.14 -2.02 -8.48
CA ILE A 16 -5.38 -0.64 -8.03
C ILE A 16 -6.30 -0.62 -6.80
N ASP A 17 -7.38 -1.40 -6.82
CA ASP A 17 -8.33 -1.48 -5.71
C ASP A 17 -7.68 -2.04 -4.45
N ALA A 18 -6.86 -3.09 -4.59
CA ALA A 18 -6.12 -3.69 -3.47
C ALA A 18 -5.09 -2.72 -2.87
N LEU A 19 -4.33 -2.03 -3.72
CA LEU A 19 -3.35 -1.00 -3.30
C LEU A 19 -4.04 0.18 -2.62
N THR A 20 -5.20 0.61 -3.13
CA THR A 20 -6.04 1.67 -2.54
C THR A 20 -6.54 1.27 -1.16
N ALA A 21 -7.02 0.03 -1.00
CA ALA A 21 -7.46 -0.50 0.30
C ALA A 21 -6.30 -0.62 1.30
N ALA A 22 -5.12 -1.04 0.84
CA ALA A 22 -3.90 -1.11 1.64
C ALA A 22 -3.45 0.27 2.14
N GLN A 23 -3.47 1.28 1.26
CA GLN A 23 -3.16 2.68 1.59
C GLN A 23 -4.18 3.28 2.56
N ARG A 24 -5.48 3.08 2.31
CA ARG A 24 -6.56 3.51 3.25
C ARG A 24 -6.32 2.92 4.63
N THR A 25 -6.08 1.61 4.71
CA THR A 25 -5.81 0.93 5.99
C THR A 25 -4.59 1.51 6.69
N ALA A 26 -3.52 1.84 5.96
CA ALA A 26 -2.33 2.47 6.52
C ALA A 26 -2.64 3.88 7.08
N ILE A 27 -3.40 4.71 6.34
CA ILE A 27 -3.83 6.05 6.79
C ILE A 27 -4.73 5.96 8.03
N GLU A 28 -5.72 5.05 8.02
CA GLU A 28 -6.64 4.84 9.15
C GLU A 28 -5.91 4.35 10.41
N CYS A 29 -4.92 3.47 10.26
CA CYS A 29 -4.05 3.07 11.38
C CYS A 29 -3.26 4.26 11.92
N GLY A 30 -2.66 5.06 11.05
CA GLY A 30 -1.89 6.24 11.45
C GLY A 30 -2.72 7.27 12.20
N LYS A 31 -3.98 7.47 11.79
CA LYS A 31 -4.95 8.32 12.50
C LYS A 31 -5.20 7.84 13.93
N ILE A 32 -5.35 6.53 14.16
CA ILE A 32 -5.60 5.95 15.49
C ILE A 32 -4.36 6.04 16.41
N ASP A 33 -3.16 5.89 15.85
CA ASP A 33 -1.94 5.83 16.66
C ASP A 33 -1.33 7.22 16.93
N ALA A 34 -1.58 8.21 16.08
CA ALA A 34 -1.32 9.62 16.36
C ALA A 34 -1.99 10.08 17.67
N VAL A 35 -3.20 9.59 17.98
CA VAL A 35 -3.93 9.88 19.22
C VAL A 35 -3.24 9.33 20.46
N LYS A 36 -2.46 8.26 20.33
CA LYS A 36 -1.79 7.58 21.44
C LYS A 36 -0.40 8.12 21.71
N GLY A 37 0.08 9.09 20.93
CA GLY A 37 1.47 9.58 20.99
C GLY A 37 2.50 8.50 20.69
N GLN A 38 2.09 7.44 19.97
CA GLN A 38 2.95 6.30 19.64
C GLN A 38 3.27 6.36 18.14
N ALA A 39 4.56 6.37 17.81
CA ALA A 39 5.00 6.11 16.44
C ALA A 39 4.69 4.64 16.13
N PHE A 40 3.71 4.39 15.27
CA PHE A 40 3.35 3.05 14.86
C PHE A 40 3.51 2.92 13.34
N GLN A 41 4.21 1.88 12.91
CA GLN A 41 4.41 1.59 11.50
C GLN A 41 3.61 0.34 11.15
N ALA A 42 2.41 0.52 10.60
CA ALA A 42 1.73 -0.51 9.83
C ALA A 42 2.27 -0.47 8.39
N VAL A 43 2.71 -1.61 7.86
CA VAL A 43 3.03 -1.72 6.44
C VAL A 43 2.06 -2.70 5.82
N ASN A 44 1.31 -2.26 4.81
CA ASN A 44 0.50 -3.14 3.98
C ASN A 44 1.23 -3.38 2.66
N GLU A 45 1.39 -4.64 2.31
CA GLU A 45 2.00 -5.07 1.06
C GLU A 45 0.96 -5.81 0.22
N VAL A 46 0.85 -5.46 -1.07
CA VAL A 46 -0.03 -6.14 -2.01
C VAL A 46 0.80 -7.07 -2.89
N LEU A 47 0.42 -8.34 -2.91
CA LEU A 47 1.06 -9.39 -3.69
C LEU A 47 0.14 -9.89 -4.80
N LEU A 48 0.70 -10.11 -5.99
CA LEU A 48 0.06 -10.79 -7.12
C LEU A 48 0.72 -12.16 -7.32
N TYR A 49 -0.05 -13.24 -7.22
CA TYR A 49 0.41 -14.61 -7.39
C TYR A 49 0.32 -15.09 -8.85
N GLU A 50 1.07 -16.15 -9.17
CA GLU A 50 1.14 -16.75 -10.53
C GLU A 50 -0.21 -17.25 -11.08
N ASP A 51 -1.19 -17.48 -10.20
CA ASP A 51 -2.55 -17.90 -10.56
C ASP A 51 -3.54 -16.74 -10.68
N GLY A 52 -3.07 -15.49 -10.50
CA GLY A 52 -3.89 -14.28 -10.51
C GLY A 52 -4.52 -13.94 -9.15
N HIS A 53 -4.26 -14.72 -8.09
CA HIS A 53 -4.69 -14.35 -6.76
C HIS A 53 -3.98 -13.07 -6.29
N ILE A 54 -4.72 -12.16 -5.66
CA ILE A 54 -4.19 -10.97 -5.01
C ILE A 54 -4.36 -11.12 -3.50
N GLU A 55 -3.29 -10.89 -2.74
CA GLU A 55 -3.30 -10.90 -1.29
C GLU A 55 -2.75 -9.59 -0.74
N THR A 56 -3.33 -9.09 0.34
CA THR A 56 -2.77 -7.98 1.12
C THR A 56 -2.21 -8.51 2.42
N ILE A 57 -0.91 -8.37 2.63
CA ILE A 57 -0.21 -8.77 3.85
C ILE A 57 -0.02 -7.54 4.72
N ARG A 58 -0.55 -7.60 5.94
CA ARG A 58 -0.29 -6.60 6.98
C ARG A 58 0.93 -7.02 7.80
N HIS A 59 1.95 -6.17 7.81
CA HIS A 59 3.12 -6.32 8.65
C HIS A 59 2.98 -5.47 9.91
N THR A 60 3.17 -6.07 11.08
CA THR A 60 3.21 -5.36 12.36
C THR A 60 4.66 -5.05 12.73
N GLY A 61 5.02 -3.76 12.85
CA GLY A 61 6.21 -3.34 13.59
C GLY A 61 7.55 -3.55 12.90
N GLY A 62 7.67 -3.20 11.62
CA GLY A 62 8.97 -3.19 10.96
C GLY A 62 8.86 -2.85 9.48
N CYS A 63 9.77 -1.99 9.01
CA CYS A 63 9.97 -1.73 7.60
C CYS A 63 10.53 -3.00 6.93
N ILE A 64 9.72 -3.69 6.13
CA ILE A 64 10.23 -4.75 5.25
C ILE A 64 10.74 -4.08 3.97
N LEU A 65 12.01 -3.66 4.01
CA LEU A 65 12.77 -3.32 2.81
C LEU A 65 13.23 -4.61 2.13
N GLY A 66 12.77 -4.84 0.91
CA GLY A 66 13.24 -5.92 0.06
C GLY A 66 12.20 -6.35 -0.96
N ASP A 67 12.60 -6.36 -2.23
CA ASP A 67 11.89 -7.02 -3.32
C ASP A 67 11.81 -8.51 -3.00
N VAL A 68 10.60 -9.02 -2.75
CA VAL A 68 10.39 -10.46 -2.59
C VAL A 68 9.79 -10.98 -3.89
N VAL A 69 10.66 -11.27 -4.86
CA VAL A 69 10.35 -12.25 -5.89
C VAL A 69 10.63 -13.63 -5.29
N GLU A 70 9.74 -14.13 -4.44
CA GLU A 70 9.78 -15.53 -4.01
C GLU A 70 8.96 -16.40 -4.96
N GLY A 71 9.49 -16.59 -6.18
CA GLY A 71 9.18 -17.69 -7.11
C GLY A 71 7.72 -17.97 -7.52
N LYS A 72 6.73 -17.29 -6.94
CA LYS A 72 5.28 -17.49 -7.10
C LYS A 72 4.45 -16.22 -6.92
N ALA A 73 5.04 -15.11 -6.46
CA ALA A 73 4.36 -13.84 -6.23
C ALA A 73 5.23 -12.64 -6.62
N LEU A 74 4.58 -11.56 -7.05
CA LEU A 74 5.16 -10.24 -7.32
C LEU A 74 4.59 -9.23 -6.31
N SER A 75 5.46 -8.38 -5.73
CA SER A 75 5.03 -7.27 -4.88
C SER A 75 4.63 -6.08 -5.75
N ALA A 76 3.35 -5.68 -5.69
CA ALA A 76 2.81 -4.57 -6.48
C ALA A 76 2.98 -3.20 -5.80
N GLY A 77 3.14 -3.19 -4.47
CA GLY A 77 3.38 -1.96 -3.71
C GLY A 77 3.46 -2.20 -2.21
N LYS A 78 4.14 -1.30 -1.51
CA LYS A 78 4.29 -1.28 -0.05
C LYS A 78 3.86 0.09 0.48
N TYR A 79 2.77 0.09 1.26
CA TYR A 79 2.22 1.30 1.85
C TYR A 79 2.47 1.31 3.34
N THR A 80 3.25 2.29 3.79
CA THR A 80 3.62 2.47 5.17
C THR A 80 2.68 3.46 5.85
N ASP A 81 2.46 3.29 7.14
CA ASP A 81 1.88 4.29 8.04
C ASP A 81 2.91 5.40 8.32
N TRP A 82 2.55 6.65 8.04
CA TRP A 82 3.41 7.83 8.15
C TRP A 82 3.27 8.50 9.54
N THR A 83 3.54 7.79 10.63
CA THR A 83 3.57 8.41 11.96
C THR A 83 4.98 8.48 12.55
N ALA A 84 5.70 9.49 12.08
CA ALA A 84 6.68 10.24 12.86
C ALA A 84 6.79 11.69 12.36
N ASP A 85 6.60 11.93 11.05
CA ASP A 85 6.72 13.25 10.43
C ASP A 85 5.50 13.68 9.56
N GLY A 86 4.44 12.88 9.47
CA GLY A 86 3.38 13.04 8.44
C GLY A 86 2.11 13.79 8.85
N PHE A 87 1.68 13.69 10.11
CA PHE A 87 0.54 14.43 10.65
C PHE A 87 0.91 14.98 12.02
N LEU A 88 1.30 16.26 12.08
CA LEU A 88 1.33 16.99 13.34
C LEU A 88 -0.12 17.37 13.65
N LEU A 89 -0.83 16.50 14.36
CA LEU A 89 -1.96 16.97 15.17
C LEU A 89 -1.34 17.91 16.21
N ASP A 90 -1.83 19.15 16.28
CA ASP A 90 -1.52 20.00 17.41
C ASP A 90 -2.03 19.34 18.71
N GLU A 91 -1.59 19.83 19.88
CA GLU A 91 -1.92 19.21 21.18
C GLU A 91 -3.44 19.13 21.47
N GLU A 92 -4.27 19.79 20.65
CA GLU A 92 -5.75 19.81 20.71
C GLU A 92 -6.43 19.22 19.46
N GLY A 93 -5.66 18.71 18.50
CA GLY A 93 -6.16 18.29 17.18
C GLY A 93 -7.05 17.06 17.26
N ASP A 94 -8.27 17.18 16.74
CA ASP A 94 -9.21 16.07 16.66
C ASP A 94 -8.79 15.10 15.53
N PRO A 95 -8.37 13.86 15.83
CA PRO A 95 -8.01 12.88 14.82
C PRO A 95 -9.18 12.61 13.86
N GLU A 96 -10.42 12.70 14.35
CA GLU A 96 -11.63 12.52 13.53
C GLU A 96 -11.74 13.55 12.41
N SER A 97 -11.10 14.73 12.54
CA SER A 97 -11.07 15.78 11.52
C SER A 97 -10.20 15.47 10.28
N ILE A 98 -9.34 14.45 10.35
CA ILE A 98 -8.56 14.00 9.20
C ILE A 98 -9.50 13.33 8.18
N ASP A 99 -9.61 13.94 7.00
CA ASP A 99 -10.33 13.39 5.85
C ASP A 99 -9.45 12.35 5.12
N VAL A 100 -9.76 11.08 5.38
CA VAL A 100 -9.05 9.94 4.78
C VAL A 100 -9.24 9.89 3.26
N ASP A 101 -10.42 10.27 2.78
CA ASP A 101 -10.74 10.21 1.36
C ASP A 101 -10.02 11.32 0.58
N GLU A 102 -9.86 12.50 1.17
CA GLU A 102 -9.06 13.59 0.58
C GLU A 102 -7.59 13.19 0.42
N ILE A 103 -6.99 12.61 1.48
CA ILE A 103 -5.60 12.14 1.43
C ILE A 103 -5.46 11.02 0.39
N LEU A 104 -6.39 10.06 0.40
CA LEU A 104 -6.37 8.93 -0.53
C LEU A 104 -6.51 9.39 -1.99
N ALA A 105 -7.34 10.40 -2.26
CA ALA A 105 -7.45 10.99 -3.60
C ALA A 105 -6.12 11.59 -4.08
N GLY A 106 -5.30 12.10 -3.16
CA GLY A 106 -3.93 12.55 -3.45
C GLY A 106 -2.96 11.42 -3.81
N CYS A 107 -3.26 10.17 -3.45
CA CYS A 107 -2.41 8.99 -3.68
C CYS A 107 -2.71 8.24 -5.00
N ASP A 108 -3.83 8.49 -5.68
CA ASP A 108 -4.27 7.71 -6.86
C ASP A 108 -3.20 7.66 -7.96
N ALA A 109 -2.55 8.79 -8.24
CA ALA A 109 -1.49 8.86 -9.26
C ALA A 109 -0.25 8.03 -8.89
N ASP A 110 0.10 7.96 -7.60
CA ASP A 110 1.22 7.14 -7.12
C ASP A 110 0.86 5.65 -7.18
N ILE A 111 -0.35 5.26 -6.78
CA ILE A 111 -0.85 3.88 -6.85
C ILE A 111 -0.82 3.36 -8.30
N ARG A 112 -1.34 4.15 -9.24
CA ARG A 112 -1.32 3.80 -10.67
C ARG A 112 0.10 3.66 -11.21
N ARG A 113 0.99 4.58 -10.83
CA ARG A 113 2.40 4.54 -11.22
C ARG A 113 3.08 3.25 -10.76
N ASP A 114 2.77 2.76 -9.56
CA ASP A 114 3.38 1.55 -9.02
C ASP A 114 2.94 0.28 -9.80
N VAL A 115 1.66 0.17 -10.17
CA VAL A 115 1.16 -0.92 -11.02
C VAL A 115 1.78 -0.86 -12.43
N ASP A 116 1.87 0.33 -13.02
CA ASP A 116 2.51 0.54 -14.32
C ASP A 116 4.01 0.20 -14.28
N TYR A 117 4.69 0.53 -13.19
CA TYR A 117 6.09 0.18 -12.96
C TYR A 117 6.27 -1.34 -12.89
N LEU A 118 5.42 -2.05 -12.15
CA LEU A 118 5.44 -3.51 -12.07
C LEU A 118 5.28 -4.14 -13.47
N ARG A 119 4.31 -3.65 -14.25
CA ARG A 119 4.10 -4.07 -15.65
C ARG A 119 5.36 -3.89 -16.48
N SER A 120 5.97 -2.70 -16.44
CA SER A 120 7.17 -2.39 -17.24
C SER A 120 8.37 -3.25 -16.86
N THR A 121 8.44 -3.68 -15.60
CA THR A 121 9.54 -4.50 -15.07
C THR A 121 9.47 -5.94 -15.60
N VAL A 122 8.27 -6.49 -15.80
CA VAL A 122 8.11 -7.87 -16.30
C VAL A 122 8.07 -7.98 -17.83
N GLU A 123 7.88 -6.86 -18.54
CA GLU A 123 7.97 -6.79 -20.01
C GLU A 123 9.42 -6.72 -20.52
N GLY A 124 10.40 -6.46 -19.63
CA GLY A 124 11.82 -6.26 -19.92
C GLY A 124 12.64 -7.50 -20.28
#